data_AF-A0A822ANK5-F1
#
_entry.id   AF-A0A822ANK5-F1
#
_cell.length_a   1.000
_cell.length_b   1.000
_cell.length_c   1.000
_cell.angle_alpha   90.00
_cell.angle_beta   90.00
_cell.angle_gamma   90.00
#
_symmetry.space_group_name_H-M   'P 1'
#
loop_
_entity.id
_entity.type
_entity.pdbx_description
1 polymer ?
#
loop_
_entity_poly.entity_id
_entity_poly.type
_entity_poly.pdbx_seq_one_letter_code
_entity_poly.pdbx_strand_id
1 'polypeptide(L)'
;MNQSTKDKDPKRGTIEYIEHGYYEEGLSMLNKCLETQKRSLPDDHPSLVATYNHITLGLSKLERYSEAFDIGMKALNIATKQLGDEHEQTCYLRAMLQMIADQMEPHPQDKFRMMPIKRGR
;
A
#
# COMPACT_ATOMS: atom_id res chain seq x y z
N MET A 1 -13.41 -19.21 -31.29
CA MET A 1 -12.24 -18.32 -31.43
C MET A 1 -12.75 -16.91 -31.21
N ASN A 2 -12.73 -16.42 -29.96
CA ASN A 2 -13.36 -15.15 -29.61
C ASN A 2 -12.34 -14.35 -28.81
N GLN A 3 -11.39 -13.73 -29.52
CA GLN A 3 -10.57 -12.69 -28.94
C GLN A 3 -11.30 -11.37 -29.20
N SER A 4 -12.18 -10.98 -28.26
CA SER A 4 -12.64 -9.59 -28.16
C SER A 4 -11.43 -8.75 -27.81
N THR A 5 -10.97 -8.02 -28.82
CA THR A 5 -9.98 -6.95 -28.75
C THR A 5 -10.39 -5.97 -27.65
N LYS A 6 -9.73 -6.06 -26.49
CA LYS A 6 -9.65 -4.93 -25.57
C LYS A 6 -8.85 -3.87 -26.31
N ASP A 7 -9.56 -2.98 -27.01
CA ASP A 7 -9.08 -1.64 -27.36
C ASP A 7 -8.56 -1.00 -26.08
N LYS A 8 -7.25 -1.13 -25.83
CA LYS A 8 -6.54 -0.36 -24.83
C LYS A 8 -6.28 0.98 -25.49
N ASP A 9 -7.14 1.96 -25.21
CA ASP A 9 -6.90 3.35 -25.59
C ASP A 9 -5.43 3.71 -25.33
N PRO A 10 -4.64 4.13 -26.33
CA PRO A 10 -3.22 4.46 -26.15
C PRO A 10 -3.02 5.61 -25.14
N LYS A 11 -4.07 6.41 -24.93
CA LYS A 11 -4.14 7.46 -23.90
C LYS A 11 -4.17 6.90 -22.47
N ARG A 12 -4.81 5.75 -22.26
CA ARG A 12 -4.93 5.13 -20.92
C ARG A 12 -3.58 4.58 -20.46
N GLY A 13 -2.84 3.94 -21.36
CA GLY A 13 -1.47 3.46 -21.06
C GLY A 13 -0.44 4.57 -20.90
N THR A 14 -0.59 5.70 -21.62
CA THR A 14 0.29 6.87 -21.42
C THR A 14 -0.02 7.60 -20.11
N ILE A 15 -1.29 7.74 -19.73
CA ILE A 15 -1.67 8.34 -18.44
C ILE A 15 -1.21 7.45 -17.27
N GLU A 16 -1.44 6.12 -17.32
CA GLU A 16 -0.96 5.20 -16.29
C GLU A 16 0.57 5.28 -16.16
N TYR A 17 1.32 5.27 -17.26
CA TYR A 17 2.78 5.38 -17.23
C TYR A 17 3.28 6.69 -16.61
N ILE A 18 2.63 7.81 -16.95
CA ILE A 18 2.95 9.13 -16.40
C ILE A 18 2.63 9.18 -14.88
N GLU A 19 1.48 8.64 -14.47
CA GLU A 19 1.08 8.57 -13.07
C GLU A 19 2.07 7.72 -12.24
N HIS A 20 2.46 6.54 -12.73
CA HIS A 20 3.45 5.69 -12.06
C HIS A 20 4.79 6.40 -11.89
N GLY A 21 5.24 7.14 -12.92
CA GLY A 21 6.46 7.95 -12.84
C GLY A 21 6.41 9.00 -11.73
N TYR A 22 5.29 9.72 -11.61
CA TYR A 22 5.11 10.71 -10.54
C TYR A 22 5.05 10.10 -9.14
N TYR A 23 4.42 8.93 -8.99
CA TYR A 23 4.38 8.24 -7.70
C TYR A 23 5.76 7.71 -7.28
N GLU A 24 6.55 7.16 -8.20
CA GLU A 24 7.92 6.72 -7.92
C GLU A 24 8.84 7.90 -7.56
N GLU A 25 8.73 9.02 -8.27
CA GLU A 25 9.48 10.24 -7.94
C GLU A 25 9.06 10.79 -6.56
N GLY A 26 7.75 10.81 -6.27
CA GLY A 26 7.21 11.19 -4.97
C GLY A 26 7.71 10.29 -3.84
N LEU A 27 7.74 8.97 -4.04
CA LEU A 27 8.30 8.02 -3.07
C LEU A 27 9.79 8.26 -2.82
N SER A 28 10.56 8.54 -3.86
CA SER A 28 11.98 8.90 -3.72
C SER A 28 12.17 10.15 -2.85
N MET A 29 11.35 11.19 -3.06
CA MET A 29 11.37 12.40 -2.23
C MET A 29 10.95 12.12 -0.78
N LEU A 30 9.89 11.34 -0.57
CA LEU A 30 9.42 10.96 0.76
C LEU A 30 10.45 10.14 1.53
N ASN A 31 11.17 9.23 0.86
CA ASN A 31 12.25 8.46 1.47
C ASN A 31 13.42 9.34 1.90
N LYS A 32 13.83 10.31 1.07
CA LYS A 32 14.85 11.30 1.46
C LYS A 32 14.42 12.16 2.64
N CYS A 33 13.14 12.56 2.67
CA CYS A 33 12.56 13.29 3.80
C CYS A 33 12.62 12.43 5.08
N LEU A 34 12.25 11.15 4.98
CA LEU A 34 12.31 10.21 6.09
C LEU A 34 13.74 10.03 6.62
N GLU A 35 14.74 9.85 5.75
CA GLU A 35 16.15 9.76 6.15
C GLU A 35 16.64 11.02 6.87
N THR A 36 16.22 12.20 6.39
CA THR A 36 16.56 13.47 7.03
C THR A 36 15.89 13.59 8.39
N GLN A 37 14.60 13.25 8.49
CA GLN A 37 13.86 13.26 9.74
C GLN A 37 14.46 12.30 10.77
N LYS A 38 14.85 11.09 10.37
CA LYS A 38 15.51 10.11 11.26
C LYS A 38 16.87 10.57 11.80
N ARG A 39 17.54 11.49 11.10
CA ARG A 39 18.80 12.08 11.60
C ARG A 39 18.55 13.12 12.69
N SER A 40 17.40 13.79 12.66
CA SER A 40 17.08 14.91 13.54
C SER A 40 16.10 14.54 14.67
N LEU A 41 15.30 13.50 14.48
CA LEU A 41 14.23 13.08 15.38
C LEU A 41 14.47 11.64 15.84
N PRO A 42 14.06 11.30 17.08
CA PRO A 42 14.03 9.92 17.53
C PRO A 42 13.15 9.05 16.62
N ASP A 43 13.49 7.77 16.47
CA ASP A 43 12.77 6.83 15.61
C ASP A 43 11.28 6.65 15.94
N ASP A 44 10.88 7.01 17.16
CA ASP A 44 9.50 6.95 17.64
C ASP A 44 8.77 8.30 17.54
N HIS A 45 9.28 9.30 16.81
CA HIS A 45 8.63 10.61 16.78
C HIS A 45 7.32 10.58 15.95
N PRO A 46 6.20 11.15 16.45
CA PRO A 46 4.90 11.12 15.76
C PRO A 46 4.91 11.81 14.39
N SER A 47 5.84 12.73 14.10
CA SER A 47 5.96 13.31 12.75
C SER A 47 6.43 12.30 11.70
N LEU A 48 7.13 11.22 12.09
CA LEU A 48 7.53 10.15 11.18
C LEU A 48 6.31 9.35 10.70
N VAL A 49 5.25 9.28 11.52
CA VAL A 49 4.00 8.59 11.19
C VAL A 49 3.36 9.17 9.94
N ALA A 50 3.32 10.51 9.81
CA ALA A 50 2.79 11.17 8.63
C ALA A 50 3.60 10.83 7.38
N THR A 51 4.94 10.87 7.48
CA THR A 51 5.82 10.51 6.35
C THR A 51 5.63 9.05 5.92
N TYR A 52 5.59 8.11 6.86
CA TYR A 52 5.33 6.70 6.56
C TYR A 52 3.93 6.48 5.97
N ASN A 53 2.93 7.22 6.42
CA ASN A 53 1.58 7.17 5.87
C ASN A 53 1.57 7.53 4.38
N HIS A 54 2.24 8.62 4.00
CA HIS A 54 2.36 9.03 2.59
C HIS A 54 3.11 8.01 1.74
N ILE A 55 4.19 7.41 2.28
CA ILE A 55 4.93 6.34 1.60
C ILE A 55 4.02 5.11 1.37
N THR A 56 3.25 4.73 2.39
CA THR A 56 2.31 3.60 2.32
C THR A 56 1.25 3.83 1.23
N LEU A 57 0.69 5.03 1.17
CA LEU A 57 -0.29 5.39 0.14
C LEU A 57 0.32 5.36 -1.27
N GLY A 58 1.53 5.91 -1.44
CA GLY A 58 2.24 5.90 -2.72
C GLY A 58 2.53 4.47 -3.20
N LEU A 59 3.00 3.60 -2.30
CA LEU A 59 3.24 2.19 -2.62
C LEU A 59 1.94 1.45 -2.95
N SER A 60 0.84 1.75 -2.26
CA SER A 60 -0.49 1.19 -2.58
C SER A 60 -0.98 1.61 -3.97
N LYS A 61 -0.68 2.85 -4.41
CA LYS A 61 -1.00 3.33 -5.76
C LYS A 61 -0.15 2.69 -6.86
N LEU A 62 1.05 2.21 -6.51
CA LEU A 62 1.92 1.45 -7.40
C LEU A 62 1.67 -0.07 -7.34
N GLU A 63 0.58 -0.50 -6.68
CA GLU A 63 0.22 -1.91 -6.48
C GLU A 63 1.30 -2.73 -5.73
N ARG A 64 2.23 -2.04 -5.05
CA ARG A 64 3.30 -2.63 -4.22
C ARG A 64 2.79 -2.89 -2.80
N TYR A 65 1.72 -3.68 -2.70
CA TYR A 65 0.97 -3.88 -1.45
C TYR A 65 1.81 -4.48 -0.32
N SER A 66 2.74 -5.40 -0.61
CA SER A 66 3.64 -5.99 0.40
C SER A 66 4.51 -4.93 1.08
N GLU A 67 5.14 -4.05 0.29
CA GLU A 67 6.00 -2.99 0.82
C GLU A 67 5.18 -1.92 1.53
N ALA A 68 3.99 -1.59 0.99
CA ALA A 68 3.05 -0.69 1.62
C ALA A 68 2.66 -1.19 3.03
N PHE A 69 2.38 -2.49 3.16
CA PHE A 69 2.00 -3.11 4.42
C PHE A 69 3.12 -3.01 5.46
N ASP A 70 4.36 -3.36 5.08
CA ASP A 70 5.52 -3.29 5.98
C ASP A 70 5.79 -1.86 6.49
N ILE A 71 5.68 -0.87 5.61
CA ILE A 71 5.86 0.54 5.98
C ILE A 71 4.71 1.03 6.87
N GLY A 72 3.46 0.73 6.51
CA GLY A 72 2.31 1.13 7.29
C GLY A 72 2.29 0.50 8.69
N MET A 73 2.77 -0.75 8.84
CA MET A 73 2.90 -1.42 10.14
C MET A 73 3.90 -0.70 11.05
N LYS A 74 5.02 -0.20 10.50
CA LYS A 74 5.97 0.64 11.27
C LYS A 74 5.31 1.94 11.73
N ALA A 75 4.54 2.58 10.85
CA ALA A 75 3.79 3.79 11.20
C ALA A 75 2.77 3.54 12.32
N LEU A 76 2.02 2.43 12.23
CA LEU A 76 1.01 2.04 13.21
C LEU A 76 1.65 1.79 14.59
N ASN A 77 2.78 1.09 14.64
CA ASN A 77 3.47 0.82 15.90
C ASN A 77 3.91 2.11 16.61
N ILE A 78 4.45 3.08 15.86
CA ILE A 78 4.83 4.39 16.40
C ILE A 78 3.59 5.18 16.83
N ALA A 79 2.52 5.19 16.01
CA ALA A 79 1.28 5.89 16.30
C ALA A 79 0.60 5.34 17.56
N THR A 80 0.45 4.02 17.69
CA THR A 80 -0.09 3.38 18.90
C THR A 80 0.74 3.72 20.13
N LYS A 81 2.08 3.72 20.04
CA LYS A 81 2.96 4.00 21.18
C LYS A 81 2.93 5.47 21.63
N GLN A 82 2.85 6.41 20.70
CA GLN A 82 2.96 7.85 21.01
C GLN A 82 1.62 8.56 21.16
N LEU A 83 0.64 8.19 20.33
CA LEU A 83 -0.65 8.86 20.23
C LEU A 83 -1.76 8.05 20.91
N GLY A 84 -1.56 6.74 21.07
CA GLY A 84 -2.56 5.81 21.61
C GLY A 84 -3.44 5.18 20.53
N ASP A 85 -4.19 4.16 20.92
CA ASP A 85 -4.98 3.33 20.01
C ASP A 85 -6.26 3.99 19.49
N GLU A 86 -6.82 4.95 20.25
CA GLU A 86 -8.04 5.68 19.90
C GLU A 86 -7.77 6.96 19.09
N HIS A 87 -6.50 7.30 18.88
CA HIS A 87 -6.14 8.48 18.12
C HIS A 87 -6.52 8.32 16.63
N GLU A 88 -7.06 9.39 16.03
CA GLU A 88 -7.54 9.40 14.65
C GLU A 88 -6.51 8.87 13.64
N GLN A 89 -5.24 9.27 13.80
CA GLN A 89 -4.14 8.79 12.95
C GLN A 89 -3.90 7.28 13.09
N THR A 90 -4.00 6.72 14.30
CA THR A 90 -3.83 5.30 14.55
C THR A 90 -4.98 4.49 13.92
N CYS A 91 -6.21 4.98 14.08
CA CYS A 91 -7.39 4.40 13.45
C CYS A 91 -7.30 4.43 11.91
N TYR A 92 -6.84 5.55 11.34
CA TYR A 92 -6.65 5.69 9.91
C TYR A 92 -5.63 4.69 9.37
N LEU A 93 -4.45 4.60 10.00
CA LEU A 93 -3.41 3.64 9.61
C LEU A 93 -3.90 2.19 9.67
N ARG A 94 -4.64 1.85 10.72
CA ARG A 94 -5.23 0.52 10.88
C ARG A 94 -6.22 0.20 9.74
N ALA A 95 -7.08 1.16 9.39
CA ALA A 95 -8.02 0.99 8.28
C ALA A 95 -7.28 0.85 6.93
N MET A 96 -6.27 1.68 6.68
CA MET A 96 -5.47 1.59 5.45
C MET A 96 -4.73 0.26 5.33
N LEU A 97 -4.12 -0.21 6.42
CA LEU A 97 -3.45 -1.51 6.46
C LEU A 97 -4.42 -2.67 6.22
N GLN A 98 -5.64 -2.60 6.76
CA GLN A 98 -6.66 -3.60 6.48
C GLN A 98 -7.02 -3.63 5.00
N MET A 99 -7.21 -2.47 4.37
CA MET A 99 -7.48 -2.40 2.92
C MET A 99 -6.33 -2.99 2.10
N ILE A 100 -5.09 -2.70 2.47
CA ILE A 100 -3.91 -3.26 1.80
C ILE A 100 -3.85 -4.78 2.00
N ALA A 101 -4.12 -5.28 3.22
CA ALA A 101 -4.17 -6.71 3.51
C ALA A 101 -5.24 -7.43 2.68
N ASP A 102 -6.41 -6.80 2.49
CA ASP A 102 -7.48 -7.35 1.65
C ASP A 102 -7.07 -7.44 0.17
N GLN A 103 -6.20 -6.54 -0.32
CA GLN A 103 -5.63 -6.63 -1.67
C GLN A 103 -4.50 -7.69 -1.76
N MET A 104 -3.85 -8.02 -0.65
CA MET A 104 -2.82 -9.07 -0.58
C MET A 104 -3.42 -10.47 -0.45
N GLU A 105 -4.58 -10.63 0.19
CA GLU A 105 -5.28 -11.92 0.17
C GLU A 105 -5.69 -12.26 -1.27
N PRO A 106 -5.49 -13.51 -1.73
CA PRO A 106 -6.10 -13.94 -2.96
C PRO A 106 -7.62 -13.84 -2.79
N HIS A 107 -8.24 -13.06 -3.67
CA HIS A 107 -9.68 -12.84 -3.77
C HIS A 107 -10.44 -14.12 -3.39
N PRO A 108 -11.50 -14.09 -2.56
CA PRO A 108 -12.23 -15.30 -2.16
C PRO A 108 -12.71 -16.18 -3.33
N GLN A 109 -12.83 -15.60 -4.53
CA GLN A 109 -13.16 -16.30 -5.76
C GLN A 109 -12.07 -17.29 -6.22
N ASP A 110 -10.80 -17.08 -5.86
CA ASP A 110 -9.69 -18.00 -6.15
C ASP A 110 -9.59 -19.17 -5.16
N LYS A 111 -10.09 -19.02 -3.92
CA LYS A 111 -10.23 -20.15 -2.97
C LYS A 111 -11.22 -21.21 -3.50
N PHE A 112 -12.26 -20.80 -4.23
CA PHE A 112 -13.22 -21.73 -4.85
C PHE A 112 -12.69 -22.41 -6.12
N ARG A 113 -11.69 -21.83 -6.81
CA ARG A 113 -11.10 -22.42 -8.03
C ARG A 113 -10.02 -23.47 -7.73
N MET A 114 -9.48 -23.51 -6.52
CA MET A 114 -8.44 -24.47 -6.10
C MET A 114 -8.95 -25.69 -5.33
N MET A 115 -10.26 -25.92 -5.21
CA MET A 115 -10.73 -27.22 -4.74
C MET A 115 -10.51 -28.26 -5.85
N PRO A 116 -9.71 -29.32 -5.64
CA PRO A 116 -9.71 -30.44 -6.56
C PRO A 116 -11.13 -30.98 -6.57
N ILE A 117 -11.77 -30.96 -7.75
CA ILE A 117 -13.00 -31.69 -7.99
C ILE A 117 -12.65 -33.15 -7.73
N LYS A 118 -12.89 -33.62 -6.50
CA LYS A 118 -12.94 -35.06 -6.22
C LYS A 118 -14.14 -35.57 -7.00
N ARG A 119 -13.92 -35.95 -8.26
CA ARG A 119 -14.80 -36.88 -8.97
C ARG A 119 -14.72 -38.20 -8.21
N GLY A 120 -15.59 -38.34 -7.22
CA GLY A 120 -15.79 -39.55 -6.46
C GLY A 120 -16.89 -40.38 -7.10
N ARG A 121 -16.45 -41.53 -7.63
CA ARG A 121 -17.19 -42.71 -8.11
C ARG A 121 -18.06 -42.57 -9.35
#